data_AF-A0A7X8ASJ6-F1
#
_entry.id   AF-A0A7X8ASJ6-F1
#
_cell.length_a   1.000
_cell.length_b   1.000
_cell.length_c   1.000
_cell.angle_alpha   90.00
_cell.angle_beta   90.00
_cell.angle_gamma   90.00
#
_symmetry.space_group_name_H-M   'P 1'
#
loop_
_entity.id
_entity.type
_entity.pdbx_description
1 polymer ?
#
loop_
_entity_poly.entity_id
_entity_poly.type
_entity_poly.pdbx_seq_one_letter_code
_entity_poly.pdbx_strand_id
1 'polypeptide(L)'
;MEKNNVSMYRWVVLIVYMFVAALTQLYWLNFAAIDTYLEATLNLSAMKVGFLTTVFPLLFVILSIPAGIIIDKKGYKFGVGIGTIFTGAFALVRLINPSSYAILLISQIGISIGQPFVLNGITKLAVTWFPKKEEATAVGLG
;
A
#
# COMPACT_ATOMS: atom_id res chain seq x y z
N MET A 1 1.69 38.06 10.31
CA MET A 1 2.37 36.92 9.64
C MET A 1 2.69 35.92 10.73
N GLU A 2 1.80 34.96 10.98
CA GLU A 2 2.04 33.94 12.02
C GLU A 2 3.24 33.09 11.61
N LYS A 3 4.28 33.17 12.42
CA LYS A 3 5.47 32.33 12.35
C LYS A 3 5.04 30.94 12.82
N ASN A 4 4.38 30.18 11.96
CA ASN A 4 4.11 28.77 12.21
C ASN A 4 5.46 28.12 12.48
N ASN A 5 5.71 27.72 13.72
CA ASN A 5 6.85 26.88 14.07
C ASN A 5 6.61 25.53 13.39
N VAL A 6 7.02 25.44 12.13
CA VAL A 6 6.82 24.25 11.33
C VAL A 6 7.77 23.20 11.85
N SER A 7 7.24 22.28 12.67
CA SER A 7 8.04 21.27 13.34
C SER A 7 8.75 20.38 12.32
N MET A 8 10.05 20.16 12.52
CA MET A 8 10.85 19.18 11.75
C MET A 8 10.25 17.77 11.80
N TYR A 9 9.40 17.48 12.80
CA TYR A 9 8.73 16.20 12.98
C TYR A 9 7.84 15.78 11.78
N ARG A 10 7.35 16.72 10.96
CA ARG A 10 6.57 16.41 9.75
C ARG A 10 7.33 15.54 8.73
N TRP A 11 8.65 15.73 8.63
CA TRP A 11 9.51 14.94 7.75
C TRP A 11 9.67 13.51 8.26
N VAL A 12 9.72 13.32 9.59
CA VAL A 12 9.69 11.99 10.21
C VAL A 12 8.38 11.28 9.85
N VAL A 13 7.24 11.97 9.97
CA VAL A 13 5.93 11.42 9.59
C VAL A 13 5.88 11.03 8.11
N LEU A 14 6.43 11.88 7.22
CA LEU A 14 6.50 11.58 5.79
C LEU A 14 7.40 10.37 5.50
N ILE A 15 8.58 10.28 6.13
CA ILE A 15 9.50 9.14 5.96
C ILE A 15 8.84 7.83 6.40
N VAL A 16 8.13 7.84 7.54
CA VAL A 16 7.39 6.65 8.01
C VAL A 16 6.30 6.26 7.02
N TYR A 17 5.56 7.24 6.50
CA TYR A 17 4.55 7.00 5.46
C TYR A 17 5.17 6.41 4.18
N MET A 18 6.26 7.00 3.68
CA MET A 18 7.01 6.52 2.51
C MET A 18 7.47 5.08 2.69
N PHE A 19 7.92 4.71 3.89
CA PHE A 19 8.35 3.34 4.17
C PHE A 19 7.19 2.35 4.04
N VAL A 20 6.01 2.68 4.56
CA VAL A 20 4.79 1.86 4.41
C VAL A 20 4.35 1.78 2.95
N ALA A 21 4.37 2.90 2.23
CA ALA A 21 4.05 2.95 0.80
C ALA A 21 5.01 2.08 -0.02
N ALA A 22 6.32 2.22 0.19
CA ALA A 22 7.36 1.42 -0.46
C ALA A 22 7.19 -0.08 -0.20
N LEU A 23 6.95 -0.48 1.06
CA LEU A 23 6.70 -1.90 1.39
C LEU A 23 5.47 -2.44 0.66
N THR A 24 4.39 -1.66 0.60
CA THR A 24 3.17 -2.05 -0.11
C THR A 24 3.45 -2.25 -1.61
N GLN A 25 4.26 -1.37 -2.22
CA GLN A 25 4.67 -1.51 -3.62
C GLN A 25 5.61 -2.71 -3.85
N LEU A 26 6.52 -3.00 -2.90
CA LEU A 26 7.37 -4.19 -2.97
C LEU A 26 6.56 -5.48 -2.98
N TYR A 27 5.52 -5.59 -2.15
CA TYR A 27 4.63 -6.76 -2.15
C TYR A 27 3.87 -6.93 -3.47
N TRP A 28 3.51 -5.82 -4.12
CA TRP A 28 2.90 -5.86 -5.43
C TRP A 28 3.86 -6.40 -6.50
N LEU A 29 5.06 -5.82 -6.57
CA LEU A 29 6.05 -6.12 -7.62
C LEU A 29 6.71 -7.49 -7.45
N ASN A 30 6.77 -8.02 -6.23
CA ASN A 30 7.48 -9.25 -5.94
C ASN A 30 7.04 -10.43 -6.81
N PHE A 31 5.73 -10.62 -7.06
CA PHE A 31 5.26 -11.73 -7.89
C PHE A 31 5.52 -11.54 -9.38
N ALA A 32 5.55 -10.30 -9.88
CA ALA A 32 5.90 -10.03 -11.27
C ALA A 32 7.37 -10.39 -11.57
N ALA A 33 8.24 -10.37 -10.55
CA ALA A 33 9.65 -10.68 -10.69
C ALA A 33 9.98 -12.19 -10.60
N ILE A 34 9.08 -13.02 -10.06
CA ILE A 34 9.31 -14.46 -9.80
C ILE A 34 8.24 -15.35 -10.44
N ASP A 35 7.50 -14.83 -11.42
CA ASP A 35 6.38 -15.51 -12.07
C ASP A 35 6.78 -16.87 -12.68
N THR A 36 7.81 -16.89 -13.51
CA THR A 36 8.38 -18.08 -14.14
C THR A 36 8.89 -19.10 -13.13
N TYR A 37 9.48 -18.63 -12.02
CA TYR A 37 9.91 -19.49 -10.93
C TYR A 37 8.72 -20.16 -10.22
N LEU A 38 7.61 -19.43 -10.01
CA LEU A 38 6.39 -19.98 -9.42
C LEU A 38 5.71 -21.00 -10.32
N GLU A 39 5.66 -20.75 -11.63
CA GLU A 39 5.13 -21.71 -12.61
C GLU A 39 5.92 -23.03 -12.55
N ALA A 40 7.25 -22.96 -12.59
CA ALA A 40 8.12 -24.13 -12.57
C ALA A 40 8.11 -24.87 -11.23
N THR A 41 8.13 -24.15 -10.11
CA THR A 41 8.27 -24.76 -8.77
C THR A 41 6.94 -25.30 -8.22
N LEU A 42 5.83 -24.62 -8.51
CA LEU A 42 4.51 -24.98 -7.98
C LEU A 42 3.61 -25.64 -9.03
N ASN A 43 4.13 -25.92 -10.24
CA ASN A 43 3.39 -26.47 -11.38
C ASN A 43 2.08 -25.70 -11.64
N LEU A 44 2.14 -24.37 -11.54
CA LEU A 44 1.00 -23.50 -11.76
C LEU A 44 0.89 -23.12 -13.23
N SER A 45 -0.35 -22.97 -13.71
CA SER A 45 -0.57 -22.41 -15.04
C SER A 45 -0.26 -20.91 -15.05
N ALA A 46 0.17 -20.39 -16.20
CA ALA A 46 0.40 -18.96 -16.41
C ALA A 46 -0.81 -18.09 -16.03
N MET A 47 -2.03 -18.59 -16.25
CA MET A 47 -3.26 -17.90 -15.84
C MET A 47 -3.35 -17.69 -14.32
N LYS A 48 -2.97 -18.69 -13.52
CA LYS A 48 -2.99 -18.58 -12.05
C LYS A 48 -1.95 -17.58 -11.56
N VAL A 49 -0.75 -17.62 -12.13
CA VAL A 49 0.33 -16.69 -11.75
C VAL A 49 -0.01 -15.26 -12.19
N GLY A 50 -0.55 -15.07 -13.40
CA GLY A 50 -1.03 -13.77 -13.85
C GLY A 50 -2.16 -13.19 -12.98
N PHE A 51 -2.97 -14.04 -12.34
CA PHE A 51 -4.00 -13.57 -11.41
C PHE A 51 -3.40 -12.98 -10.12
N LEU A 52 -2.27 -13.51 -9.63
CA LEU A 52 -1.57 -12.98 -8.46
C LEU A 52 -1.04 -11.56 -8.68
N THR A 53 -0.70 -11.19 -9.92
CA THR A 53 -0.23 -9.83 -10.24
C THR A 53 -1.40 -8.89 -10.56
N THR A 54 -2.43 -9.40 -11.24
CA THR A 54 -3.59 -8.60 -11.71
C THR A 54 -4.56 -8.21 -10.57
N VAL A 55 -4.58 -8.96 -9.46
CA VAL A 55 -5.50 -8.69 -8.36
C VAL A 55 -5.28 -7.31 -7.69
N PHE A 56 -4.05 -6.80 -7.71
CA PHE A 56 -3.70 -5.49 -7.15
C PHE A 56 -4.39 -4.34 -7.90
N PRO A 57 -4.14 -4.11 -9.21
CA PRO A 57 -4.81 -3.04 -9.92
C PRO A 57 -6.33 -3.20 -9.94
N LEU A 58 -6.84 -4.43 -10.00
CA LEU A 58 -8.28 -4.69 -9.96
C LEU A 58 -8.93 -4.20 -8.66
N LEU A 59 -8.38 -4.63 -7.51
CA LEU A 59 -8.91 -4.22 -6.21
C LEU A 59 -8.66 -2.74 -5.92
N PHE A 60 -7.54 -2.19 -6.39
CA PHE A 60 -7.27 -0.76 -6.27
C PHE A 60 -8.37 0.08 -6.91
N VAL A 61 -8.78 -0.22 -8.15
CA VAL A 61 -9.85 0.53 -8.85
C VAL A 61 -11.15 0.52 -8.05
N ILE A 62 -11.54 -0.64 -7.51
CA ILE A 62 -12.80 -0.80 -6.78
C ILE A 62 -12.75 -0.09 -5.42
N LEU A 63 -11.63 -0.22 -4.71
CA LEU A 63 -11.51 0.19 -3.31
C LEU A 63 -10.95 1.60 -3.13
N SER A 64 -10.36 2.21 -4.18
CA SER A 64 -9.79 3.55 -4.10
C SER A 64 -10.84 4.60 -3.71
N ILE A 65 -12.04 4.55 -4.30
CA ILE A 65 -13.13 5.49 -3.96
C ILE A 65 -13.57 5.32 -2.49
N PRO A 66 -13.96 4.12 -2.01
CA PRO A 66 -14.27 3.90 -0.59
C PRO A 66 -13.14 4.32 0.36
N ALA A 67 -11.89 3.98 0.03
CA ALA A 67 -10.73 4.31 0.84
C ALA A 67 -10.54 5.83 0.96
N GLY A 68 -10.68 6.56 -0.15
CA GLY A 68 -10.64 8.03 -0.16
C GLY A 68 -11.70 8.64 0.75
N ILE A 69 -12.95 8.16 0.67
CA ILE A 69 -14.06 8.64 1.53
C ILE A 69 -13.74 8.41 3.02
N ILE A 70 -13.17 7.25 3.37
CA ILE A 70 -12.80 6.93 4.76
C ILE A 70 -11.67 7.83 5.23
N ILE A 71 -10.64 8.04 4.42
CA ILE A 71 -9.50 8.92 4.71
C ILE A 71 -9.96 10.37 4.90
N ASP A 72 -10.88 10.85 4.07
CA ASP A 72 -11.37 12.21 4.17
C ASP A 72 -12.23 12.44 5.42
N LYS A 73 -13.03 11.45 5.82
CA LYS A 73 -13.91 11.54 6.99
C LYS A 73 -13.19 11.29 8.32
N LYS A 74 -12.27 10.30 8.36
CA LYS A 74 -11.61 9.84 9.60
C LYS A 74 -10.14 10.27 9.72
N GLY A 75 -9.61 10.91 8.68
CA GLY A 75 -8.22 11.36 8.61
C GLY A 75 -7.26 10.31 8.05
N TYR A 76 -6.11 10.80 7.57
CA TYR A 76 -5.11 9.96 6.92
C TYR A 76 -4.53 8.89 7.86
N LYS A 77 -4.31 9.20 9.15
CA LYS A 77 -3.75 8.25 10.12
C LYS A 77 -4.60 6.99 10.25
N PHE A 78 -5.93 7.16 10.26
CA PHE A 78 -6.85 6.03 10.35
C PHE A 78 -6.83 5.20 9.06
N GLY A 79 -6.87 5.85 7.89
CA GLY A 79 -6.77 5.16 6.60
C GLY A 79 -5.46 4.40 6.45
N VAL A 80 -4.32 5.08 6.56
CA VAL A 80 -2.99 4.46 6.46
C VAL A 80 -2.80 3.37 7.50
N GLY A 81 -3.36 3.52 8.70
CA GLY A 81 -3.37 2.47 9.73
C GLY A 81 -4.06 1.18 9.26
N ILE A 82 -5.25 1.30 8.65
CA ILE A 82 -5.93 0.14 8.03
C ILE A 82 -5.02 -0.48 6.97
N GLY A 83 -4.49 0.33 6.05
CA GLY A 83 -3.60 -0.14 4.99
C GLY A 83 -2.39 -0.91 5.55
N THR A 84 -1.76 -0.37 6.58
CA THR A 84 -0.60 -0.97 7.25
C THR A 84 -0.95 -2.30 7.91
N ILE A 85 -2.10 -2.38 8.60
CA ILE A 85 -2.56 -3.61 9.25
C ILE A 85 -2.84 -4.69 8.21
N PHE A 86 -3.54 -4.37 7.12
CA PHE A 86 -3.82 -5.32 6.05
C PHE A 86 -2.52 -5.80 5.39
N THR A 87 -1.64 -4.88 4.98
CA THR A 87 -0.34 -5.22 4.39
C THR A 87 0.49 -6.10 5.33
N GLY A 88 0.63 -5.72 6.59
CA GLY A 88 1.42 -6.46 7.58
C GLY A 88 0.83 -7.84 7.91
N ALA A 89 -0.46 -7.91 8.21
CA ALA A 89 -1.11 -9.16 8.59
C ALA A 89 -1.10 -10.18 7.45
N PHE A 90 -1.44 -9.77 6.22
CA PHE A 90 -1.47 -10.69 5.09
C PHE A 90 -0.07 -10.99 4.53
N ALA A 91 0.92 -10.13 4.75
CA ALA A 91 2.32 -10.49 4.54
C ALA A 91 2.74 -11.67 5.45
N LEU A 92 2.29 -11.69 6.70
CA LEU A 92 2.54 -12.82 7.60
C LEU A 92 1.76 -14.07 7.18
N VAL A 93 0.50 -13.94 6.74
CA VAL A 93 -0.29 -15.06 6.20
C VAL A 93 0.45 -15.74 5.03
N ARG A 94 1.13 -14.96 4.19
CA ARG A 94 1.93 -15.48 3.07
C ARG A 94 3.00 -16.47 3.52
N LEU A 95 3.54 -16.31 4.73
CA LEU A 95 4.59 -17.16 5.28
C LEU A 95 4.09 -18.50 5.83
N ILE A 96 2.77 -18.68 6.01
CA ILE A 96 2.19 -19.91 6.57
C ILE A 96 2.45 -21.12 5.66
N ASN A 97 2.24 -20.95 4.35
CA ASN A 97 2.59 -21.97 3.36
C ASN A 97 2.94 -21.30 2.02
N PRO A 98 4.21 -20.96 1.80
CA PRO A 98 4.67 -20.30 0.57
C PRO A 98 4.47 -21.13 -0.69
N SER A 99 4.29 -22.44 -0.57
CA SER A 99 4.07 -23.35 -1.71
C SER A 99 2.61 -23.54 -2.08
N SER A 100 1.67 -22.98 -1.30
CA SER A 100 0.25 -23.09 -1.57
C SER A 100 -0.27 -21.89 -2.34
N TYR A 101 -0.70 -22.11 -3.58
CA TYR A 101 -1.35 -21.07 -4.40
C TYR A 101 -2.51 -20.39 -3.68
N ALA A 102 -3.32 -21.13 -2.93
CA ALA A 102 -4.45 -20.57 -2.19
C ALA A 102 -3.99 -19.58 -1.11
N ILE A 103 -2.93 -19.91 -0.37
CA ILE A 103 -2.36 -19.00 0.63
C ILE A 103 -1.76 -17.77 -0.03
N LEU A 104 -1.01 -17.96 -1.13
CA LEU A 104 -0.44 -16.85 -1.90
C LEU A 104 -1.53 -15.90 -2.39
N LEU A 105 -2.63 -16.43 -2.94
CA LEU A 105 -3.74 -15.64 -3.45
C LEU A 105 -4.50 -14.89 -2.36
N ILE A 106 -4.83 -15.56 -1.25
CA ILE A 106 -5.51 -14.93 -0.10
C ILE A 106 -4.63 -13.80 0.48
N SER A 107 -3.33 -14.05 0.61
CA SER A 107 -2.38 -13.04 1.06
C SER A 107 -2.35 -11.85 0.11
N GLN A 108 -2.30 -12.11 -1.19
CA GLN A 108 -2.25 -11.07 -2.20
C GLN A 108 -3.52 -10.21 -2.22
N ILE A 109 -4.69 -10.82 -2.09
CA ILE A 109 -5.99 -10.13 -1.95
C ILE A 109 -6.00 -9.25 -0.70
N GLY A 110 -5.54 -9.78 0.43
CA GLY A 110 -5.53 -9.02 1.68
C GLY A 110 -4.60 -7.81 1.63
N ILE A 111 -3.40 -7.96 1.06
CA ILE A 111 -2.46 -6.84 0.90
C ILE A 111 -3.02 -5.80 -0.07
N SER A 112 -3.64 -6.21 -1.17
CA SER A 112 -4.18 -5.26 -2.16
C SER A 112 -5.37 -4.46 -1.64
N ILE A 113 -6.14 -4.98 -0.67
CA ILE A 113 -7.15 -4.19 0.06
C ILE A 113 -6.50 -3.03 0.81
N GLY A 114 -5.30 -3.23 1.38
CA GLY A 114 -4.59 -2.21 2.13
C GLY A 114 -3.99 -1.10 1.25
N GLN A 115 -3.58 -1.42 0.04
CA GLN A 115 -2.90 -0.50 -0.88
C GLN A 115 -3.62 0.85 -1.10
N PRO A 116 -4.91 0.91 -1.49
CA PRO A 116 -5.59 2.19 -1.72
C PRO A 116 -5.68 3.05 -0.45
N PHE A 117 -5.74 2.44 0.74
CA PHE A 117 -5.74 3.18 2.00
C PHE A 117 -4.39 3.81 2.32
N VAL A 118 -3.29 3.20 1.88
CA VAL A 118 -1.97 3.81 1.96
C VAL A 118 -1.87 4.91 0.92
N LEU A 119 -2.00 4.60 -0.38
CA LEU A 119 -1.70 5.52 -1.48
C LEU A 119 -2.61 6.75 -1.52
N ASN A 120 -3.91 6.62 -1.24
CA ASN A 120 -4.79 7.79 -1.21
C ASN A 120 -4.51 8.71 -0.01
N GLY A 121 -3.77 8.22 0.98
CA GLY A 121 -3.44 8.96 2.20
C GLY A 121 -2.45 10.10 1.98
N ILE A 122 -1.60 10.06 0.94
CA ILE A 122 -0.49 11.01 0.78
C ILE A 122 -0.99 12.45 0.64
N THR A 123 -2.00 12.67 -0.20
CA THR A 123 -2.55 14.01 -0.44
C THR A 123 -3.09 14.61 0.86
N LYS A 124 -3.80 13.81 1.65
CA LYS A 124 -4.35 14.26 2.94
C LYS A 124 -3.24 14.51 3.96
N LEU A 125 -2.21 13.66 4.00
CA LEU A 125 -1.04 13.85 4.85
C LEU A 125 -0.32 15.16 4.52
N ALA A 126 -0.05 15.41 3.24
CA ALA A 126 0.66 16.60 2.77
C ALA A 126 -0.08 17.88 3.17
N VAL A 127 -1.39 17.99 2.87
CA VAL A 127 -2.21 19.15 3.23
C VAL A 127 -2.33 19.34 4.74
N THR A 128 -2.21 18.26 5.53
CA THR A 128 -2.31 18.34 7.00
C THR A 128 -0.99 18.76 7.67
N TRP A 129 0.15 18.34 7.15
CA TRP A 129 1.46 18.49 7.83
C TRP A 129 2.42 19.48 7.17
N PHE A 130 2.20 19.82 5.90
CA PHE A 130 3.10 20.67 5.12
C PHE A 130 2.42 21.99 4.73
N PRO A 131 3.18 23.10 4.66
CA PRO A 131 2.68 24.34 4.13
C PRO A 131 2.45 24.21 2.63
N LYS A 132 1.51 24.98 2.08
CA LYS A 132 1.17 24.98 0.63
C LYS A 132 2.34 24.96 -0.34
N LYS A 133 3.46 25.62 -0.02
CA LYS A 133 4.66 25.67 -0.87
C LYS A 133 5.41 24.32 -0.95
N GLU A 134 5.27 23.47 0.06
CA GLU A 134 5.95 22.17 0.17
C GLU A 134 5.02 20.98 0.00
N GLU A 135 3.69 21.19 -0.07
CA GLU A 135 2.69 20.12 -0.27
C GLU A 135 2.99 19.27 -1.51
N ALA A 136 3.28 19.91 -2.65
CA ALA A 136 3.59 19.20 -3.89
C ALA A 136 4.88 18.37 -3.77
N THR A 137 5.88 18.88 -3.06
CA THR A 137 7.12 18.13 -2.78
C THR A 137 6.85 16.94 -1.87
N ALA A 138 6.04 17.13 -0.81
CA ALA A 138 5.66 16.03 0.08
C ALA A 138 4.88 14.93 -0.67
N VAL A 139 3.93 15.33 -1.54
CA VAL A 139 3.19 14.37 -2.39
C VAL A 139 4.11 13.68 -3.40
N GLY A 140 5.09 14.38 -3.98
CA GLY A 140 6.02 13.77 -4.93
C GLY A 140 7.03 12.82 -4.28
N LEU A 141 7.36 13.03 -3.00
CA LEU A 141 8.24 12.13 -2.24
C LEU A 141 7.50 10.91 -1.70
N GLY A 142 6.24 11.08 -1.27
CA GLY A 142 5.38 10.05 -0.71
C GLY A 142 4.85 9.05 -1.73
#